data_AF-A0A2E7KVM8-F1
#
_entry.id   AF-A0A2E7KVM8-F1
#
_cell.length_a   1.000
_cell.length_b   1.000
_cell.length_c   1.000
_cell.angle_alpha   90.00
_cell.angle_beta   90.00
_cell.angle_gamma   90.00
#
_symmetry.space_group_name_H-M   'P 1'
#
loop_
_entity.id
_entity.type
_entity.pdbx_description
1 polymer ?
#
loop_
_entity_poly.entity_id
_entity_poly.type
_entity_poly.pdbx_seq_one_letter_code
_entity_poly.pdbx_strand_id
1 'polypeptide(L)'
;MIVKHENHFFMIIGLMLFCVLGVITTKAELIIPDVEDPALGLPSIELPEPLLFNRKVIELGEKLFFDPFLSRDGTISCATCHVPDQGFAENGKPFSTGIDGKKGLRNAPTLLNIAYAQSMFVDGRSDTLEEQAWQPILAHDEMGNSSVNSVLKKLKNTKDYPRLFGEFFPEGGLNKKKSSGCALFFSKNSCFW
;
A
#
# COMPACT_ATOMS: atom_id res chain seq x y z
N MET A 1 12.95 40.05 76.97
CA MET A 1 13.49 38.67 77.02
C MET A 1 12.28 37.78 77.31
N ILE A 2 11.77 36.96 76.40
CA ILE A 2 12.36 35.72 75.89
C ILE A 2 11.84 35.50 74.46
N VAL A 3 12.76 35.22 73.54
CA VAL A 3 12.50 35.06 72.10
C VAL A 3 11.91 33.67 71.85
N LYS A 4 10.81 33.63 71.08
CA LYS A 4 10.23 32.43 70.45
C LYS A 4 11.31 31.66 69.69
N HIS A 5 11.69 30.47 70.15
CA HIS A 5 12.73 29.68 69.48
C HIS A 5 12.42 28.18 69.41
N GLU A 6 11.16 27.80 69.13
CA GLU A 6 10.77 26.38 69.04
C GLU A 6 10.24 25.91 67.67
N ASN A 7 10.14 26.78 66.68
CA ASN A 7 9.54 26.40 65.38
C ASN A 7 10.54 26.10 64.25
N HIS A 8 11.85 26.20 64.48
CA HIS A 8 12.86 25.94 63.45
C HIS A 8 13.44 24.53 63.50
N PHE A 9 13.33 23.82 64.63
CA PHE A 9 13.94 22.48 64.79
C PHE A 9 13.16 21.39 64.03
N PHE A 10 11.83 21.45 64.04
CA PHE A 10 10.99 20.49 63.31
C PHE A 10 10.99 20.70 61.79
N MET A 11 11.26 21.92 61.31
CA MET A 11 11.23 22.22 59.87
C MET A 11 12.50 21.73 59.15
N ILE A 12 13.64 21.64 59.84
CA ILE A 12 14.92 21.19 59.26
C ILE A 12 15.01 19.65 59.20
N ILE A 13 14.44 18.95 60.18
CA ILE A 13 14.39 17.47 60.19
C ILE A 13 13.43 16.95 59.10
N GLY A 14 12.33 17.66 58.84
CA GLY A 14 11.39 17.33 57.75
C GLY A 14 12.00 17.45 56.35
N LEU A 15 12.90 18.42 56.12
CA LEU A 15 13.55 18.61 54.82
C LEU A 15 14.69 17.60 54.55
N MET A 16 15.40 17.15 55.60
CA MET A 16 16.46 16.15 55.44
C MET A 16 15.91 14.73 55.23
N LEU A 17 14.74 14.38 55.79
CA LEU A 17 14.12 13.07 55.54
C LEU A 17 13.57 12.94 54.11
N PHE A 18 13.25 14.05 53.44
CA PHE A 18 12.75 14.04 52.07
C PHE A 18 13.86 13.89 51.02
N CYS A 19 15.12 14.14 51.38
CA CYS A 19 16.25 14.06 50.45
C CYS A 19 16.89 12.65 50.34
N VAL A 20 16.62 11.72 51.26
CA VAL A 20 17.27 10.39 51.28
C VAL A 20 16.44 9.29 50.59
N LEU A 21 15.17 9.55 50.25
CA LEU A 21 14.30 8.56 49.59
C LEU A 21 14.11 8.79 48.08
N GLY A 22 14.81 9.78 47.50
CA GLY A 22 14.51 10.30 46.16
C GLY A 22 15.41 9.85 45.02
N VAL A 23 16.17 8.76 45.15
CA VAL A 23 16.97 8.22 44.03
C VAL A 23 16.79 6.71 43.95
N ILE A 24 15.57 6.29 43.64
CA ILE A 24 15.36 4.98 43.02
C ILE A 24 15.72 5.20 41.56
N THR A 25 16.98 4.93 41.18
CA THR A 25 17.32 4.75 39.77
C THR A 25 16.61 3.48 39.32
N THR A 26 15.37 3.60 38.86
CA THR A 26 14.82 2.57 37.99
C THR A 26 15.67 2.62 36.74
N LYS A 27 16.61 1.67 36.63
CA LYS A 27 17.02 1.26 35.28
C LYS A 27 15.71 0.89 34.61
N ALA A 28 15.29 1.70 33.65
CA ALA A 28 14.33 1.26 32.66
C ALA A 28 15.08 0.18 31.86
N GLU A 29 15.08 -1.04 32.39
CA GLU A 29 15.38 -2.22 31.60
C GLU A 29 14.35 -2.18 30.47
N LEU A 30 14.82 -2.02 29.24
CA LEU A 30 13.96 -2.09 28.07
C LEU A 30 13.46 -3.54 28.02
N ILE A 31 12.26 -3.79 28.54
CA ILE A 31 11.60 -5.09 28.40
C ILE A 31 11.21 -5.18 26.94
N ILE A 32 12.11 -5.73 26.12
CA ILE A 32 11.75 -6.24 24.79
C ILE A 32 10.91 -7.48 25.11
N PRO A 33 9.60 -7.49 24.83
CA PRO A 33 8.82 -8.71 25.01
C PRO A 33 9.50 -9.81 24.19
N ASP A 34 9.70 -10.98 24.79
CA ASP A 34 10.15 -12.16 24.07
C ASP A 34 9.07 -12.45 23.01
N VAL A 35 9.35 -12.06 21.76
CA VAL A 35 8.41 -12.28 20.67
C VAL A 35 8.56 -13.76 20.33
N GLU A 36 7.67 -14.58 20.89
CA GLU A 36 7.65 -16.05 20.69
C GLU A 36 7.54 -16.46 19.21
N ASP A 37 7.29 -15.51 18.30
CA ASP A 37 7.49 -15.65 16.87
C ASP A 37 8.35 -14.48 16.36
N PRO A 38 9.66 -14.68 16.12
CA PRO A 38 10.46 -13.68 15.45
C PRO A 38 10.03 -13.72 13.98
N ALA A 39 8.89 -13.10 13.67
CA ALA A 39 8.46 -12.89 12.30
C ALA A 39 9.44 -11.89 11.66
N LEU A 40 10.62 -12.40 11.30
CA LEU A 40 11.67 -11.71 10.55
C LEU A 40 11.29 -11.60 9.06
N GLY A 41 10.06 -12.00 8.69
CA GLY A 41 9.53 -11.99 7.33
C GLY A 41 8.02 -11.73 7.29
N LEU A 42 7.52 -11.39 6.10
CA LEU A 42 6.10 -11.16 5.86
C LEU A 42 5.31 -12.49 5.90
N PRO A 43 4.05 -12.51 6.36
CA PRO A 43 3.27 -13.74 6.41
C PRO A 43 3.02 -14.30 5.01
N SER A 44 2.82 -15.61 4.88
CA SER A 44 2.44 -16.21 3.60
C SER A 44 1.06 -15.69 3.17
N ILE A 45 0.90 -15.41 1.88
CA ILE A 45 -0.37 -14.96 1.31
C ILE A 45 -1.07 -16.12 0.63
N GLU A 46 -2.33 -16.34 0.97
CA GLU A 46 -3.20 -17.25 0.24
C GLU A 46 -3.73 -16.53 -1.01
N LEU A 47 -3.39 -17.05 -2.20
CA LEU A 47 -3.90 -16.54 -3.47
C LEU A 47 -4.88 -17.57 -4.05
N PRO A 48 -5.97 -17.15 -4.72
CA PRO A 48 -6.91 -18.11 -5.29
C PRO A 48 -6.27 -18.83 -6.49
N GLU A 49 -6.34 -20.16 -6.51
CA GLU A 49 -6.00 -20.96 -7.71
C GLU A 49 -6.89 -20.55 -8.91
N PRO A 50 -6.37 -20.52 -10.16
CA PRO A 50 -5.03 -20.93 -10.61
C PRO A 50 -4.00 -19.78 -10.63
N LEU A 51 -4.26 -18.68 -9.89
CA LEU A 51 -3.37 -17.52 -9.92
C LEU A 51 -2.07 -17.79 -9.17
N LEU A 52 -2.07 -18.68 -8.17
CA LEU A 52 -0.87 -19.10 -7.44
C LEU A 52 0.24 -19.55 -8.40
N PHE A 53 1.39 -18.88 -8.33
CA PHE A 53 2.66 -19.26 -8.97
C PHE A 53 2.64 -19.49 -10.49
N ASN A 54 1.61 -19.02 -11.21
CA ASN A 54 1.63 -19.07 -12.66
C ASN A 54 2.42 -17.87 -13.20
N ARG A 55 3.72 -18.08 -13.50
CA ARG A 55 4.62 -17.06 -14.06
C ARG A 55 3.99 -16.27 -15.20
N LYS A 56 3.23 -16.92 -16.08
CA LYS A 56 2.63 -16.26 -17.24
C LYS A 56 1.51 -15.29 -16.87
N VAL A 57 0.81 -15.55 -15.76
CA VAL A 57 -0.17 -14.61 -15.19
C VAL A 57 0.53 -13.40 -14.58
N ILE A 58 1.71 -13.58 -13.95
CA ILE A 58 2.57 -12.48 -13.48
C ILE A 58 2.99 -11.62 -14.67
N GLU A 59 3.53 -12.23 -15.73
CA GLU A 59 3.98 -11.53 -16.93
C GLU A 59 2.84 -10.74 -17.61
N LEU A 60 1.63 -11.30 -17.65
CA LEU A 60 0.45 -10.58 -18.16
C LEU A 60 0.06 -9.41 -17.25
N GLY A 61 0.14 -9.60 -15.93
CA GLY A 61 -0.10 -8.56 -14.93
C GLY A 61 0.90 -7.42 -15.03
N GLU A 62 2.18 -7.76 -15.11
CA GLU A 62 3.30 -6.85 -15.33
C GLU A 62 3.09 -6.06 -16.62
N LYS A 63 2.79 -6.75 -17.72
CA LYS A 63 2.48 -6.09 -18.99
C LYS A 63 1.37 -5.07 -18.81
N LEU A 64 0.25 -5.43 -18.17
CA LEU A 64 -0.85 -4.47 -17.93
C LEU A 64 -0.45 -3.31 -17.02
N PHE A 65 0.40 -3.54 -16.02
CA PHE A 65 0.86 -2.53 -15.07
C PHE A 65 1.67 -1.42 -15.76
N PHE A 66 2.50 -1.80 -16.72
CA PHE A 66 3.37 -0.87 -17.46
C PHE A 66 2.75 -0.32 -18.74
N ASP A 67 1.70 -0.95 -19.29
CA ASP A 67 1.15 -0.59 -20.60
C ASP A 67 0.25 0.66 -20.55
N PRO A 68 0.66 1.80 -21.13
CA PRO A 68 -0.13 3.02 -21.10
C PRO A 68 -1.37 2.95 -21.99
N PHE A 69 -1.49 1.95 -22.88
CA PHE A 69 -2.67 1.69 -23.70
C PHE A 69 -3.95 1.52 -22.85
N LEU A 70 -3.78 1.15 -21.58
CA LEU A 70 -4.88 1.02 -20.62
C LEU A 70 -5.56 2.38 -20.32
N SER A 71 -4.84 3.50 -20.38
CA SER A 71 -5.45 4.84 -20.29
C SER A 71 -6.17 5.24 -21.57
N ARG A 72 -7.16 6.12 -21.47
CA ARG A 72 -8.03 6.54 -22.59
C ARG A 72 -7.23 6.90 -23.83
N ASP A 73 -6.16 7.69 -23.69
CA ASP A 73 -5.35 8.23 -24.79
C ASP A 73 -3.98 7.54 -24.98
N GLY A 74 -3.66 6.53 -24.16
CA GLY A 74 -2.40 5.81 -24.30
C GLY A 74 -1.19 6.49 -23.65
N THR A 75 -1.40 7.44 -22.72
CA THR A 75 -0.32 8.22 -22.09
C THR A 75 0.01 7.83 -20.66
N ILE A 76 -0.93 7.22 -19.92
CA ILE A 76 -0.79 6.89 -18.49
C ILE A 76 -0.89 5.37 -18.28
N SER A 77 -0.02 4.84 -17.44
CA SER A 77 -0.05 3.46 -16.91
C SER A 77 -0.03 3.47 -15.39
N CYS A 78 -0.21 2.31 -14.74
CA CYS A 78 -0.08 2.20 -13.29
C CYS A 78 1.32 2.65 -12.83
N ALA A 79 2.34 2.23 -13.59
CA ALA A 79 3.75 2.57 -13.35
C ALA A 79 4.07 4.07 -13.50
N THR A 80 3.17 4.88 -14.08
CA THR A 80 3.36 6.33 -14.18
C THR A 80 3.33 6.99 -12.80
N CYS A 81 2.43 6.54 -11.92
CA CYS A 81 2.27 7.07 -10.56
C CYS A 81 2.89 6.14 -9.50
N HIS A 82 3.01 4.84 -9.78
CA HIS A 82 3.60 3.84 -8.90
C HIS A 82 4.96 3.38 -9.45
N VAL A 83 5.97 4.25 -9.34
CA VAL A 83 7.26 4.10 -10.01
C VAL A 83 8.11 3.02 -9.30
N PRO A 84 8.50 1.92 -9.97
CA PRO A 84 9.23 0.82 -9.33
C PRO A 84 10.52 1.26 -8.62
N ASP A 85 11.35 2.08 -9.30
CA ASP A 85 12.62 2.60 -8.77
C ASP A 85 12.46 3.53 -7.56
N GLN A 86 11.23 3.89 -7.22
CA GLN A 86 10.87 4.74 -6.09
C GLN A 86 10.05 3.97 -5.05
N GLY A 87 10.15 2.64 -5.05
CA GLY A 87 9.38 1.77 -4.18
C GLY A 87 7.90 1.74 -4.55
N PHE A 88 7.59 1.71 -5.84
CA PHE A 88 6.21 1.75 -6.37
C PHE A 88 5.39 2.94 -5.87
N ALA A 89 6.05 4.07 -5.67
CA ALA A 89 5.46 5.36 -5.29
C ALA A 89 5.98 6.46 -6.24
N GLU A 90 5.52 7.69 -6.05
CA GLU A 90 6.04 8.86 -6.77
C GLU A 90 6.63 9.86 -5.78
N ASN A 91 7.94 9.75 -5.56
CA ASN A 91 8.69 10.56 -4.62
C ASN A 91 8.80 12.01 -5.09
N GLY A 92 8.78 12.94 -4.13
CA GLY A 92 8.93 14.37 -4.40
C GLY A 92 7.73 15.04 -5.05
N LYS A 93 6.60 14.34 -5.23
CA LYS A 93 5.35 14.94 -5.73
C LYS A 93 4.22 14.81 -4.71
N PRO A 94 3.57 15.93 -4.33
CA PRO A 94 2.40 15.88 -3.46
C PRO A 94 1.19 15.25 -4.17
N PHE A 95 1.10 15.40 -5.50
CA PHE A 95 0.03 14.89 -6.34
C PHE A 95 0.58 14.37 -7.67
N SER A 96 0.12 13.20 -8.07
CA SER A 96 0.44 12.61 -9.36
C SER A 96 -0.26 13.34 -10.51
N THR A 97 0.30 13.20 -11.71
CA THR A 97 -0.23 13.82 -12.94
C THR A 97 -0.83 12.73 -13.80
N GLY A 98 -2.15 12.77 -13.99
CA GLY A 98 -2.85 11.85 -14.88
C GLY A 98 -3.07 12.45 -16.26
N ILE A 99 -4.08 11.92 -16.93
CA ILE A 99 -4.44 12.27 -18.30
C ILE A 99 -4.76 13.76 -18.45
N ASP A 100 -4.49 14.30 -19.65
CA ASP A 100 -4.67 15.72 -19.98
C ASP A 100 -3.86 16.67 -19.06
N GLY A 101 -2.83 16.16 -18.36
CA GLY A 101 -2.03 16.93 -17.40
C GLY A 101 -2.74 17.24 -16.08
N LYS A 102 -3.87 16.59 -15.81
CA LYS A 102 -4.65 16.81 -14.58
C LYS A 102 -3.88 16.32 -13.35
N LYS A 103 -4.06 17.02 -12.24
CA LYS A 103 -3.51 16.62 -10.95
C LYS A 103 -4.55 15.83 -10.18
N GLY A 104 -4.11 14.72 -9.58
CA GLY A 104 -4.92 13.99 -8.61
C GLY A 104 -5.09 14.79 -7.31
N LEU A 105 -5.85 14.23 -6.39
CA LEU A 105 -6.18 14.88 -5.10
C LEU A 105 -5.29 14.44 -3.93
N ARG A 106 -4.49 13.39 -4.12
CA ARG A 106 -3.64 12.79 -3.09
C ARG A 106 -2.30 12.34 -3.69
N ASN A 107 -1.32 12.12 -2.82
CA ASN A 107 -0.10 11.43 -3.19
C ASN A 107 -0.41 9.96 -3.53
N ALA A 108 0.30 9.41 -4.51
CA ALA A 108 0.19 7.98 -4.85
C ALA A 108 0.93 7.15 -3.78
N PRO A 109 0.21 6.35 -2.97
CA PRO A 109 0.84 5.50 -1.97
C PRO A 109 1.71 4.43 -2.64
N THR A 110 2.70 3.92 -1.91
CA THR A 110 3.47 2.75 -2.35
C THR A 110 2.57 1.53 -2.56
N LEU A 111 2.88 0.71 -3.56
CA LEU A 111 2.29 -0.62 -3.73
C LEU A 111 3.10 -1.73 -3.06
N LEU A 112 4.23 -1.40 -2.42
CA LEU A 112 4.96 -2.39 -1.64
C LEU A 112 4.06 -2.91 -0.51
N ASN A 113 4.00 -4.23 -0.37
CA ASN A 113 3.23 -4.95 0.64
C ASN A 113 1.70 -4.72 0.54
N ILE A 114 1.21 -4.23 -0.59
CA ILE A 114 -0.22 -3.96 -0.79
C ILE A 114 -1.09 -5.23 -0.64
N ALA A 115 -0.49 -6.40 -0.82
CA ALA A 115 -1.15 -7.68 -0.63
C ALA A 115 -1.57 -7.95 0.83
N TYR A 116 -0.98 -7.25 1.80
CA TYR A 116 -1.32 -7.33 3.22
C TYR A 116 -2.26 -6.21 3.70
N ALA A 117 -2.61 -5.27 2.80
CA ALA A 117 -3.50 -4.18 3.16
C ALA A 117 -4.93 -4.70 3.41
N GLN A 118 -5.53 -4.27 4.54
CA GLN A 118 -6.89 -4.64 4.92
C GLN A 118 -7.97 -3.79 4.25
N SER A 119 -7.59 -2.57 3.83
CA SER A 119 -8.44 -1.66 3.06
C SER A 119 -7.59 -0.91 2.05
N MET A 120 -8.23 -0.46 0.98
CA MET A 120 -7.58 0.21 -0.14
C MET A 120 -7.95 1.69 -0.17
N PHE A 121 -7.05 2.49 -0.76
CA PHE A 121 -7.01 3.95 -0.64
C PHE A 121 -6.78 4.46 0.78
N VAL A 122 -6.27 5.68 0.86
CA VAL A 122 -6.01 6.38 2.14
C VAL A 122 -7.29 6.59 2.95
N ASP A 123 -8.46 6.67 2.30
CA ASP A 123 -9.77 6.79 2.94
C ASP A 123 -10.48 5.43 3.14
N GLY A 124 -9.86 4.31 2.77
CA GLY A 124 -10.40 2.97 2.98
C GLY A 124 -11.67 2.65 2.18
N ARG A 125 -11.99 3.43 1.13
CA ARG A 125 -13.29 3.34 0.41
C ARG A 125 -13.46 2.08 -0.45
N SER A 126 -12.49 1.18 -0.46
CA SER A 126 -12.50 -0.03 -1.27
C SER A 126 -11.92 -1.18 -0.46
N ASP A 127 -12.62 -2.29 -0.43
CA ASP A 127 -12.27 -3.43 0.44
C ASP A 127 -11.22 -4.33 -0.21
N THR A 128 -11.19 -4.34 -1.54
CA THR A 128 -10.30 -5.22 -2.31
C THR A 128 -9.44 -4.44 -3.28
N LEU A 129 -8.25 -4.98 -3.55
CA LEU A 129 -7.36 -4.41 -4.56
C LEU A 129 -8.01 -4.53 -5.96
N GLU A 130 -8.77 -5.61 -6.19
CA GLU A 130 -9.55 -5.88 -7.39
C GLU A 130 -10.53 -4.76 -7.74
N GLU A 131 -11.22 -4.24 -6.74
CA GLU A 131 -12.09 -3.08 -6.89
C GLU A 131 -11.29 -1.80 -7.04
N GLN A 132 -10.22 -1.64 -6.25
CA GLN A 132 -9.36 -0.47 -6.28
C GLN A 132 -8.77 -0.25 -7.67
N ALA A 133 -8.26 -1.29 -8.35
CA ALA A 133 -7.62 -1.18 -9.66
C ALA A 133 -8.53 -0.60 -10.76
N TRP A 134 -9.85 -0.78 -10.67
CA TRP A 134 -10.77 -0.21 -11.66
C TRP A 134 -11.03 1.28 -11.47
N GLN A 135 -10.91 1.79 -10.24
CA GLN A 135 -11.17 3.20 -9.97
C GLN A 135 -10.18 4.14 -10.71
N PRO A 136 -8.84 3.97 -10.67
CA PRO A 136 -7.90 4.82 -11.40
C PRO A 136 -8.04 4.66 -12.92
N ILE A 137 -8.37 3.45 -13.40
CA ILE A 137 -8.64 3.18 -14.82
C ILE A 137 -9.78 4.06 -15.36
N LEU A 138 -10.78 4.34 -14.51
CA LEU A 138 -11.98 5.09 -14.87
C LEU A 138 -11.93 6.56 -14.43
N ALA A 139 -11.09 6.91 -13.46
CA ALA A 139 -11.00 8.26 -12.92
C ALA A 139 -10.52 9.26 -14.00
N HIS A 140 -11.29 10.33 -14.18
CA HIS A 140 -11.12 11.34 -15.23
C HIS A 140 -9.83 12.17 -15.14
N ASP A 141 -9.19 12.15 -13.97
CA ASP A 141 -7.96 12.82 -13.55
C ASP A 141 -6.78 11.84 -13.42
N GLU A 142 -7.01 10.56 -13.69
CA GLU A 142 -5.99 9.51 -13.72
C GLU A 142 -5.89 8.91 -15.13
N MET A 143 -6.58 7.80 -15.43
CA MET A 143 -6.50 7.13 -16.74
C MET A 143 -7.68 7.43 -17.68
N GLY A 144 -8.78 7.96 -17.15
CA GLY A 144 -9.82 8.67 -17.90
C GLY A 144 -10.72 7.84 -18.82
N ASN A 145 -10.81 6.51 -18.66
CA ASN A 145 -11.72 5.71 -19.49
C ASN A 145 -13.18 5.92 -19.09
N SER A 146 -14.09 5.92 -20.08
CA SER A 146 -15.51 6.22 -19.84
C SER A 146 -16.28 5.10 -19.13
N SER A 147 -15.81 3.86 -19.24
CA SER A 147 -16.45 2.69 -18.62
C SER A 147 -15.53 1.47 -18.67
N VAL A 148 -15.81 0.47 -17.82
CA VAL A 148 -15.16 -0.86 -17.89
C VAL A 148 -15.31 -1.46 -19.29
N ASN A 149 -16.49 -1.33 -19.91
CA ASN A 149 -16.74 -1.85 -21.25
C ASN A 149 -15.86 -1.18 -22.32
N SER A 150 -15.59 0.12 -22.19
CA SER A 150 -14.69 0.83 -23.10
C SER A 150 -13.26 0.26 -23.05
N VAL A 151 -12.77 -0.02 -21.85
CA VAL A 151 -11.44 -0.62 -21.62
C VAL A 151 -11.38 -2.03 -22.17
N LEU A 152 -12.37 -2.87 -21.82
CA LEU A 152 -12.42 -4.24 -22.32
C LEU A 152 -12.52 -4.29 -23.85
N LYS A 153 -13.28 -3.38 -24.47
CA LYS A 153 -13.36 -3.27 -25.94
C LYS A 153 -12.01 -2.87 -26.54
N LYS A 154 -11.30 -1.91 -25.95
CA LYS A 154 -9.94 -1.51 -26.38
C LYS A 154 -8.99 -2.71 -26.32
N LEU A 155 -8.94 -3.42 -25.20
CA LEU A 155 -8.08 -4.59 -25.01
C LEU A 155 -8.46 -5.73 -25.97
N LYS A 156 -9.76 -5.98 -26.19
CA LYS A 156 -10.23 -7.01 -27.14
C LYS A 156 -9.85 -6.73 -28.59
N ASN A 157 -9.64 -5.47 -28.94
CA ASN A 157 -9.31 -5.05 -30.30
C ASN A 157 -7.79 -5.04 -30.57
N THR A 158 -6.95 -5.45 -29.61
CA THR A 158 -5.52 -5.65 -29.86
C THR A 158 -5.26 -7.08 -30.36
N LYS A 159 -4.09 -7.28 -30.98
CA LYS A 159 -3.66 -8.63 -31.39
C LYS A 159 -3.23 -9.48 -30.19
N ASP A 160 -2.68 -8.85 -29.16
CA ASP A 160 -1.97 -9.55 -28.09
C ASP A 160 -2.88 -9.97 -26.93
N TYR A 161 -3.72 -9.07 -26.41
CA TYR A 161 -4.48 -9.34 -25.19
C TYR A 161 -5.51 -10.47 -25.34
N PRO A 162 -6.31 -10.57 -26.40
CA PRO A 162 -7.22 -11.70 -26.58
C PRO A 162 -6.49 -13.04 -26.57
N ARG A 163 -5.32 -13.10 -27.21
CA ARG A 163 -4.47 -14.29 -27.25
C ARG A 163 -3.93 -14.62 -25.86
N LEU A 164 -3.29 -13.67 -25.17
CA LEU A 164 -2.73 -13.87 -23.84
C LEU A 164 -3.81 -14.28 -22.82
N PHE A 165 -4.96 -13.62 -22.82
CA PHE A 165 -6.06 -14.00 -21.93
C PHE A 165 -6.71 -15.34 -22.31
N GLY A 166 -6.73 -15.71 -23.60
CA GLY A 166 -7.22 -17.00 -24.06
C GLY A 166 -6.30 -18.16 -23.68
N GLU A 167 -4.99 -17.94 -23.70
CA GLU A 167 -3.98 -18.92 -23.27
C GLU A 167 -4.08 -19.24 -21.77
N PHE A 168 -4.40 -18.24 -20.92
CA PHE A 168 -4.43 -18.43 -19.46
C PHE A 168 -5.81 -18.64 -18.86
N PHE A 169 -6.86 -18.20 -19.57
CA PHE A 169 -8.23 -18.31 -19.10
C PHE A 169 -9.14 -18.89 -20.20
N PRO A 170 -8.97 -20.18 -20.54
CA PRO A 170 -9.69 -20.83 -21.64
C PRO A 170 -11.20 -20.73 -21.49
N GLU A 171 -11.72 -20.79 -20.26
CA GLU A 171 -13.14 -20.56 -19.98
C GLU A 171 -13.42 -19.06 -19.79
N GLY A 172 -14.04 -18.42 -20.79
CA GLY A 172 -14.60 -17.07 -20.66
C GLY A 172 -13.61 -15.90 -20.89
N GLY A 173 -12.35 -16.17 -21.27
CA GLY A 173 -11.39 -15.20 -21.83
C GLY A 173 -11.24 -13.88 -21.04
N LEU A 174 -10.93 -12.80 -21.76
CA LEU A 174 -10.78 -11.44 -21.21
C LEU A 174 -12.12 -10.88 -20.67
N ASN A 175 -12.17 -10.62 -19.37
CA ASN A 175 -13.31 -10.01 -18.68
C ASN A 175 -12.86 -9.19 -17.45
N LYS A 176 -13.81 -8.47 -16.83
CA LYS A 176 -13.57 -7.56 -15.71
C LYS A 176 -12.79 -8.22 -14.56
N LYS A 177 -13.24 -9.39 -14.10
CA LYS A 177 -12.67 -10.09 -12.93
C LYS A 177 -11.22 -10.52 -13.19
N LYS A 178 -10.96 -11.05 -14.39
CA LYS A 178 -9.62 -11.56 -14.76
C LYS A 178 -8.64 -10.45 -15.09
N SER A 179 -9.09 -9.37 -15.75
CA SER A 179 -8.20 -8.27 -16.11
C SER A 179 -7.74 -7.47 -14.90
N SER A 180 -8.62 -7.27 -13.90
CA SER A 180 -8.15 -6.79 -12.59
C SER A 180 -7.27 -7.86 -11.95
N GLY A 181 -7.72 -9.11 -11.85
CA GLY A 181 -6.94 -10.24 -11.29
C GLY A 181 -5.46 -10.28 -11.70
N CYS A 182 -5.15 -10.14 -12.99
CA CYS A 182 -3.76 -10.15 -13.48
C CYS A 182 -2.94 -8.96 -13.01
N ALA A 183 -3.43 -7.72 -13.16
CA ALA A 183 -2.68 -6.52 -12.75
C ALA A 183 -2.42 -6.52 -11.23
N LEU A 184 -3.36 -7.06 -10.45
CA LEU A 184 -3.25 -7.22 -9.01
C LEU A 184 -2.24 -8.28 -8.63
N PHE A 185 -2.17 -9.35 -9.42
CA PHE A 185 -1.23 -10.43 -9.16
C PHE A 185 0.20 -9.92 -9.27
N PHE A 186 0.49 -9.06 -10.25
CA PHE A 186 1.77 -8.34 -10.28
C PHE A 186 1.94 -7.49 -9.02
N SER A 187 1.03 -6.55 -8.74
CA SER A 187 1.15 -5.66 -7.58
C SER A 187 1.32 -6.39 -6.24
N LYS A 188 0.61 -7.51 -6.04
CA LYS A 188 0.69 -8.34 -4.83
C LYS A 188 2.00 -9.15 -4.73
N ASN A 189 2.64 -9.44 -5.87
CA ASN A 189 3.88 -10.20 -5.94
C ASN A 189 5.14 -9.34 -6.16
N SER A 190 5.00 -8.03 -6.42
CA SER A 190 6.15 -7.12 -6.65
C SER A 190 7.13 -7.00 -5.48
N CYS A 191 6.78 -7.52 -4.29
CA CYS A 191 7.66 -7.58 -3.12
C CYS A 191 8.43 -8.90 -2.97
N PHE A 192 8.14 -9.91 -3.79
CA PHE A 192 8.74 -11.26 -3.66
C PHE A 192 9.84 -11.54 -4.70
N TRP A 193 10.37 -10.51 -5.35
CA TRP A 193 11.48 -10.59 -6.30
C TRP A 193 12.76 -9.99 -5.74
#